data_AF-A0A2M7NCP8-F1
#
_entry.id   AF-A0A2M7NCP8-F1
#
_cell.length_a   1.000
_cell.length_b   1.000
_cell.length_c   1.000
_cell.angle_alpha   90.00
_cell.angle_beta   90.00
_cell.angle_gamma   90.00
#
_symmetry.space_group_name_H-M   'P 1'
#
loop_
_entity.id
_entity.type
_entity.pdbx_description
1 polymer ?
#
loop_
_entity_poly.entity_id
_entity_poly.type
_entity_poly.pdbx_seq_one_letter_code
_entity_poly.pdbx_strand_id
1 'polypeptide(L)'
;METVLRLKTSDLNLDFLKAVKSLFKKDEEIEMQISSKSGFSVLKAETQEECNSRIEKSFNNIKKNRNTVSFTGEEFMALTQKLLKK
;
A
#
# COMPACT_ATOMS: atom_id res chain seq x y z
N MET A 1 25.54 -2.39 -5.03
CA MET A 1 24.16 -2.95 -5.01
C MET A 1 23.42 -2.24 -3.90
N GLU A 2 22.26 -1.68 -4.17
CA GLU A 2 21.39 -1.05 -3.16
C GLU A 2 20.32 -2.06 -2.74
N THR A 3 20.19 -2.30 -1.44
CA THR A 3 19.18 -3.24 -0.89
C THR A 3 18.23 -2.48 0.02
N VAL A 4 16.95 -2.46 -0.35
CA VAL A 4 15.90 -1.76 0.42
C VAL A 4 15.10 -2.77 1.24
N LEU A 5 15.22 -2.70 2.57
CA LEU A 5 14.45 -3.50 3.51
C LEU A 5 13.36 -2.65 4.15
N ARG A 6 12.11 -3.15 4.16
CA ARG A 6 10.99 -2.55 4.91
C ARG A 6 10.81 -3.29 6.22
N LEU A 7 10.95 -2.58 7.32
CA LEU A 7 10.84 -3.11 8.68
C LEU A 7 9.75 -2.35 9.43
N LYS A 8 9.08 -2.99 10.39
CA LYS A 8 8.24 -2.25 11.33
C LYS A 8 9.14 -1.51 12.31
N THR A 9 8.67 -0.39 12.85
CA THR A 9 9.42 0.37 13.86
C THR A 9 9.73 -0.49 15.10
N SER A 10 8.86 -1.45 15.44
CA SER A 10 9.09 -2.43 16.50
C SER A 10 10.31 -3.31 16.30
N ASP A 11 10.72 -3.50 15.04
CA ASP A 11 11.81 -4.40 14.67
C ASP A 11 13.17 -3.68 14.70
N LEU A 12 13.17 -2.34 14.79
CA LEU A 12 14.36 -1.51 15.00
C LEU A 12 14.76 -1.55 16.49
N ASN A 13 15.34 -2.67 16.91
CA ASN A 13 15.83 -2.87 18.27
C ASN A 13 17.34 -3.14 18.33
N LEU A 14 17.89 -3.24 19.54
CA LEU A 14 19.33 -3.46 19.75
C LEU A 14 19.83 -4.77 19.13
N ASP A 15 18.99 -5.81 19.11
CA ASP A 15 19.38 -7.10 18.56
C ASP A 15 19.42 -7.06 17.03
N PHE A 16 18.53 -6.31 16.40
CA PHE A 16 18.63 -5.99 14.97
C PHE A 16 19.95 -5.29 14.64
N LEU A 17 20.33 -4.26 15.42
CA LEU A 17 21.61 -3.55 15.19
C LEU A 17 22.83 -4.47 15.35
N LYS A 18 22.80 -5.41 16.31
CA LYS A 18 23.87 -6.42 16.47
C LYS A 18 23.92 -7.36 15.26
N ALA A 19 22.76 -7.82 14.78
CA ALA A 19 22.67 -8.67 13.61
C ALA A 19 23.22 -7.96 12.36
N VAL A 20 22.83 -6.72 12.12
CA VAL A 20 23.35 -5.90 11.02
C VAL A 20 24.87 -5.76 11.14
N LYS A 21 25.40 -5.39 12.30
CA LYS A 21 26.86 -5.30 12.53
C LYS A 21 27.59 -6.62 12.27
N SER A 22 26.96 -7.76 12.55
CA SER A 22 27.57 -9.08 12.31
C SER A 22 27.70 -9.45 10.83
N LEU A 23 26.91 -8.82 9.95
CA LEU A 23 26.95 -9.07 8.50
C LEU A 23 28.16 -8.41 7.83
N PHE A 24 28.72 -7.37 8.45
CA PHE A 24 29.85 -6.61 7.91
C PHE A 24 31.12 -6.91 8.72
N LYS A 25 32.27 -6.84 8.06
CA LYS A 25 33.56 -6.99 8.76
C LYS A 25 33.81 -5.75 9.63
N LYS A 26 34.60 -5.91 10.70
CA LYS A 26 34.78 -4.90 11.77
C LYS A 26 35.30 -3.53 11.32
N ASP A 27 35.74 -3.38 10.07
CA ASP A 27 36.41 -2.18 9.55
C ASP A 27 35.67 -1.50 8.38
N GLU A 28 34.42 -1.91 8.09
CA GLU A 28 33.59 -1.26 7.06
C GLU A 28 32.61 -0.27 7.70
N GLU A 29 32.56 0.97 7.19
CA GLU A 29 31.55 1.94 7.58
C GLU A 29 30.19 1.58 6.94
N ILE A 30 29.16 1.51 7.77
CA ILE A 30 27.79 1.19 7.34
C ILE A 30 26.96 2.47 7.41
N GLU A 31 26.51 2.95 6.25
CA GLU A 31 25.50 4.01 6.17
C GLU A 31 24.09 3.38 6.14
N MET A 32 23.21 3.82 7.05
CA MET A 32 21.81 3.39 7.09
C MET A 32 20.88 4.58 6.84
N GLN A 33 20.18 4.57 5.71
CA GLN A 33 19.17 5.57 5.43
C GLN A 33 17.79 5.09 5.88
N ILE A 34 17.26 5.67 6.95
CA ILE A 34 15.92 5.35 7.47
C ILE A 34 14.94 6.41 6.98
N SER A 35 14.04 6.02 6.08
CA SER A 35 12.90 6.84 5.69
C SER A 35 11.63 6.24 6.27
N SER A 36 10.89 7.01 7.08
CA SER A 36 9.54 6.61 7.46
C SER A 36 8.66 6.62 6.22
N LYS A 37 8.11 5.46 5.87
CA LYS A 37 7.05 5.35 4.87
C LYS A 37 5.77 5.15 5.65
N SER A 38 4.81 6.05 5.49
CA SER A 38 3.44 5.78 5.93
C SER A 38 3.03 4.45 5.30
N GLY A 39 2.71 3.47 6.15
CA GLY A 39 2.30 2.15 5.68
C GLY A 39 1.20 2.30 4.64
N PHE A 40 1.31 1.55 3.55
CA PHE A 40 0.27 1.50 2.52
C PHE A 40 -1.06 1.20 3.23
N SER A 41 -1.97 2.18 3.24
CA SER A 41 -3.06 2.29 4.22
C SER A 41 -4.18 1.27 4.05
N VAL A 42 -3.96 0.21 3.28
CA VAL A 42 -4.95 -0.85 3.03
C VAL A 42 -5.28 -1.61 4.32
N LEU A 43 -4.38 -1.59 5.30
CA LEU A 43 -4.55 -2.25 6.61
C LEU A 43 -4.83 -1.27 7.76
N LYS A 44 -4.98 0.03 7.51
CA LYS A 44 -5.36 0.96 8.58
C LYS A 44 -6.81 0.69 8.93
N ALA A 45 -7.09 0.37 10.20
CA ALA A 45 -8.47 0.28 10.68
C ALA A 45 -9.13 1.65 10.46
N GLU A 46 -10.15 1.67 9.61
CA GLU A 46 -10.96 2.85 9.33
C GLU A 46 -11.80 3.17 10.58
N THR A 47 -11.83 4.43 11.01
CA THR A 47 -12.77 4.84 12.07
C THR A 47 -14.21 4.82 11.52
N GLN A 48 -15.21 4.75 12.41
CA GLN A 48 -16.61 4.80 11.98
C GLN A 48 -16.92 6.09 11.17
N GLU A 49 -16.30 7.21 11.55
CA GLU A 49 -16.44 8.50 10.87
C GLU A 49 -15.80 8.49 9.48
N GLU A 50 -14.58 7.95 9.36
CA GLU A 50 -13.90 7.77 8.07
C GLU A 50 -14.74 6.89 7.12
N CYS A 51 -15.33 5.81 7.64
CA CYS A 51 -16.20 4.89 6.90
C CYS A 51 -17.48 5.59 6.41
N ASN A 52 -18.18 6.28 7.31
CA ASN A 52 -19.39 7.01 6.97
C ASN A 52 -19.10 8.08 5.90
N SER A 53 -18.01 8.84 6.06
CA SER A 53 -17.58 9.86 5.09
C SER A 53 -17.28 9.26 3.70
N ARG A 54 -16.60 8.10 3.65
CA ARG A 54 -16.32 7.38 2.40
C ARG A 54 -17.60 6.91 1.71
N ILE A 55 -18.56 6.39 2.47
CA ILE A 55 -19.86 5.95 1.95
C ILE A 55 -20.64 7.14 1.40
N GLU A 56 -20.76 8.23 2.15
CA GLU A 56 -21.44 9.46 1.70
C GLU A 56 -20.81 10.05 0.44
N LYS A 57 -19.47 10.09 0.39
CA LYS A 57 -18.75 10.52 -0.80
C LYS A 57 -19.06 9.65 -2.02
N SER A 58 -19.20 8.34 -1.82
CA SER A 58 -19.56 7.39 -2.87
C SER A 58 -20.98 7.63 -3.38
N PHE A 59 -21.95 7.82 -2.49
CA PHE A 59 -23.32 8.21 -2.88
C PHE A 59 -23.35 9.54 -3.64
N ASN A 60 -22.59 10.53 -3.19
CA ASN A 60 -22.50 11.83 -3.85
C ASN A 60 -21.86 11.74 -5.25
N ASN A 61 -20.85 10.88 -5.43
CA ASN A 61 -20.24 10.62 -6.73
C ASN A 61 -21.25 9.99 -7.71
N ILE A 62 -22.02 9.00 -7.26
CA ILE A 62 -23.09 8.38 -8.05
C ILE A 62 -24.15 9.41 -8.43
N LYS A 63 -24.66 10.18 -7.46
CA LYS A 63 -25.66 11.24 -7.70
C LYS A 63 -25.18 12.30 -8.70
N LYS A 64 -23.89 12.63 -8.70
CA LYS A 64 -23.29 13.64 -9.58
C LYS A 64 -22.75 13.05 -10.89
N ASN A 65 -22.97 11.75 -11.13
CA ASN A 65 -22.43 11.01 -12.27
C ASN A 65 -20.91 11.24 -12.47
N ARG A 66 -20.17 11.31 -11.35
CA ARG A 66 -18.72 11.49 -11.32
C ARG A 66 -18.05 10.15 -10.98
N ASN A 67 -17.03 9.78 -11.74
CA ASN A 67 -16.30 8.51 -11.57
C ASN A 67 -17.22 7.27 -11.64
N THR A 68 -18.35 7.38 -12.34
CA THR A 68 -19.28 6.30 -12.61
C THR A 68 -18.93 5.69 -13.95
N VAL A 69 -18.74 4.37 -13.98
CA VAL A 69 -18.67 3.60 -15.22
C VAL A 69 -19.97 2.82 -15.30
N SER A 70 -20.80 3.12 -16.30
CA SER A 70 -22.01 2.36 -16.61
C SER A 70 -21.77 1.53 -17.86
N PHE A 71 -22.20 0.29 -17.81
CA PHE A 71 -22.23 -0.59 -18.97
C PHE A 71 -23.49 -1.47 -18.88
N THR A 72 -23.99 -1.85 -20.03
CA THR A 72 -25.01 -2.89 -20.17
C THR A 72 -24.41 -4.27 -19.93
N GLY A 73 -25.26 -5.28 -19.71
CA GLY A 73 -24.79 -6.66 -19.54
C GLY A 73 -24.00 -7.18 -20.74
N GLU A 74 -24.37 -6.77 -21.96
CA GLU A 74 -23.67 -7.14 -23.19
C GLU A 74 -22.26 -6.52 -23.25
N GLU A 75 -22.14 -5.23 -22.93
CA GLU A 75 -20.86 -4.51 -22.86
C GLU A 75 -19.93 -5.12 -21.80
N PHE A 76 -20.48 -5.50 -20.64
CA PHE A 76 -19.72 -6.20 -19.60
C PHE A 76 -19.14 -7.52 -20.11
N MET A 77 -19.95 -8.33 -20.80
CA MET A 77 -19.53 -9.62 -21.32
C MET A 77 -18.45 -9.46 -22.39
N ALA A 78 -18.58 -8.48 -23.28
CA ALA A 78 -17.59 -8.17 -24.29
C ALA A 78 -16.24 -7.73 -23.67
N LEU A 79 -16.26 -6.88 -22.64
CA LEU A 79 -15.06 -6.44 -21.92
C LEU A 79 -14.37 -7.60 -21.20
N THR A 80 -15.15 -8.46 -20.53
CA THR A 80 -14.64 -9.65 -19.83
C THR A 80 -13.95 -10.61 -20.80
N GLN A 81 -14.56 -10.89 -21.95
CA GLN A 81 -13.95 -11.77 -22.96
C GLN A 81 -12.64 -11.20 -23.53
N LYS A 82 -12.52 -9.87 -23.64
CA LYS A 82 -11.28 -9.22 -24.10
C LYS A 82 -10.14 -9.33 -23.09
N LEU A 83 -10.44 -9.34 -21.80
CA LEU A 83 -9.46 -9.52 -20.73
C LEU A 83 -8.95 -10.96 -20.63
N LEU A 84 -9.81 -11.95 -20.87
CA LEU A 84 -9.46 -13.37 -20.82
C LEU A 84 -8.64 -13.87 -22.02
N LYS A 85 -8.57 -13.09 -23.11
CA LYS A 85 -7.80 -13.40 -24.32
C LYS A 85 -6.39 -12.78 -24.34
N LYS A 86 -5.98 -12.14 -23.24
CA LYS A 86 -4.60 -11.68 -23.01
C LYS A 86 -3.83 -12.70 -22.19
#